data_AF-A0A963TJC2-F1
#
_entry.id   AF-A0A963TJC2-F1
#
_cell.length_a   1.000
_cell.length_b   1.000
_cell.length_c   1.000
_cell.angle_alpha   90.00
_cell.angle_beta   90.00
_cell.angle_gamma   90.00
#
_symmetry.space_group_name_H-M   'P 1'
#
loop_
_entity.id
_entity.type
_entity.pdbx_description
1 polymer ?
#
loop_
_entity_poly.entity_id
_entity_poly.type
_entity_poly.pdbx_seq_one_letter_code
_entity_poly.pdbx_strand_id
1 'polypeptide(L)'
;SGLFVQMLERLAVASGQIAAEREDLTGTVWTAERVLDAFGALQDAGDLPGIAGERLAAGQPAADLRPGIYASGDRTLALNAVGTDRVFAPALWPGGVPVEGLADAVERPITGWFLAAALALLLADVLAALALSGRLTGARAGLAAILLAAVLLPIPQARAEMTEDEVIRAAGHVVLAYVRTGDAEVDRVSEAGLRGLSDVIFYRTAVEPDVPMGVDLEADELSVLTLLYWPVTATGAMPSPAAYLRLNRYLRSGGMILFDTRDADIAGFGNATPEGRRLQALAAPLEIPPLEPVPADHVLTRAFYLLQDFPGRFSGPPVWVEAAPPDAEQAEGMPFRNLNDGVTPVIIGGNDWAAAWAVDDSGWPMYPVGRGLSGERQREIAYRFGVNVVMHVLTGNYKSDQVHVPALLERLGQ
;
A
#
# COMPACT_ATOMS: atom_id res chain seq x y z
N SER A 1 -29.36 -18.16 32.95
CA SER A 1 -29.18 -16.71 32.77
C SER A 1 -28.00 -16.22 33.60
N GLY A 2 -26.76 -16.57 33.22
CA GLY A 2 -25.53 -16.10 33.90
C GLY A 2 -24.57 -15.34 32.99
N LEU A 3 -24.82 -15.34 31.69
CA LEU A 3 -23.92 -14.79 30.68
C LEU A 3 -23.83 -13.26 30.76
N PHE A 4 -24.94 -12.60 31.15
CA PHE A 4 -24.96 -11.15 31.37
C PHE A 4 -24.16 -10.73 32.61
N VAL A 5 -24.21 -11.52 33.69
CA VAL A 5 -23.41 -11.28 34.90
C VAL A 5 -21.93 -11.50 34.62
N GLN A 6 -21.58 -12.57 33.88
CA GLN A 6 -20.20 -12.83 33.45
C GLN A 6 -19.67 -11.78 32.47
N MET A 7 -20.51 -11.23 31.60
CA MET A 7 -20.14 -10.10 30.74
C MET A 7 -19.93 -8.82 31.53
N LEU A 8 -20.77 -8.53 32.53
CA LEU A 8 -20.60 -7.38 33.43
C LEU A 8 -19.36 -7.51 34.31
N GLU A 9 -19.05 -8.70 34.83
CA GLU A 9 -17.79 -8.95 35.55
C GLU A 9 -16.58 -8.76 34.63
N ARG A 10 -16.63 -9.27 33.40
CA ARG A 10 -15.53 -9.07 32.43
C ARG A 10 -15.38 -7.61 32.01
N LEU A 11 -16.47 -6.87 31.84
CA LEU A 11 -16.45 -5.43 31.55
C LEU A 11 -15.93 -4.62 32.74
N ALA A 12 -16.31 -4.98 33.97
CA ALA A 12 -15.83 -4.34 35.19
C ALA A 12 -14.32 -4.59 35.38
N VAL A 13 -13.85 -5.82 35.16
CA VAL A 13 -12.43 -6.18 35.22
C VAL A 13 -11.62 -5.54 34.09
N ALA A 14 -12.17 -5.45 32.87
CA ALA A 14 -11.53 -4.75 31.75
C ALA A 14 -11.47 -3.22 31.92
N SER A 15 -12.42 -2.62 32.65
CA SER A 15 -12.40 -1.21 33.03
C SER A 15 -11.48 -0.89 34.21
N GLY A 16 -10.92 -1.93 34.86
CA GLY A 16 -10.13 -1.85 36.07
C GLY A 16 -8.65 -1.50 35.90
N GLN A 17 -8.25 -0.79 34.82
CA GLN A 17 -7.00 -0.01 34.86
C GLN A 17 -7.23 1.29 35.67
N ILE A 18 -7.78 1.16 36.88
CA ILE A 18 -7.57 2.16 37.91
C ILE A 18 -6.12 1.95 38.30
N ALA A 19 -5.24 2.88 37.89
CA ALA A 19 -3.93 2.99 38.51
C ALA A 19 -4.20 3.03 40.02
N ALA A 20 -3.95 1.93 40.74
CA ALA A 20 -4.27 1.84 42.16
C ALA A 20 -3.58 3.04 42.82
N GLU A 21 -4.38 4.00 43.31
CA GLU A 21 -3.84 5.16 43.97
C GLU A 21 -3.03 4.67 45.16
N ARG A 22 -1.89 5.30 45.46
CA ARG A 22 -0.92 4.79 46.46
C ARG A 22 -1.55 4.52 47.83
N GLU A 23 -2.68 5.15 48.12
CA GLU A 23 -3.46 4.99 49.34
C GLU A 23 -4.14 3.60 49.45
N ASP A 24 -4.58 3.02 48.32
CA ASP A 24 -5.30 1.72 48.23
C ASP A 24 -4.44 0.48 48.44
N LEU A 25 -3.12 0.65 48.49
CA LEU A 25 -2.14 -0.43 48.64
C LEU A 25 -1.66 -0.56 50.10
N THR A 26 -1.97 0.40 50.96
CA THR A 26 -1.51 0.44 52.35
C THR A 26 -2.09 -0.71 53.17
N GLY A 27 -1.25 -1.45 53.90
CA GLY A 27 -1.66 -2.58 54.75
C GLY A 27 -2.01 -3.87 54.01
N THR A 28 -1.73 -3.96 52.71
CA THR A 28 -1.99 -5.15 51.88
C THR A 28 -0.72 -5.95 51.60
N VAL A 29 -0.86 -7.24 51.26
CA VAL A 29 0.25 -8.12 50.86
C VAL A 29 -0.05 -8.73 49.50
N TRP A 30 0.89 -8.62 48.57
CA TRP A 30 0.77 -9.00 47.17
C TRP A 30 1.70 -10.15 46.84
N THR A 31 1.21 -11.15 46.12
CA THR A 31 2.01 -12.29 45.67
C THR A 31 2.37 -12.10 44.21
N ALA A 32 3.63 -12.33 43.85
CA ALA A 32 4.03 -12.32 42.45
C ALA A 32 3.44 -13.55 41.75
N GLU A 33 2.79 -13.37 40.59
CA GLU A 33 2.34 -14.47 39.74
C GLU A 33 3.36 -14.72 38.63
N ARG A 34 3.80 -13.64 37.99
CA ARG A 34 4.80 -13.69 36.92
C ARG A 34 5.83 -12.59 37.11
N VAL A 35 7.11 -12.87 36.89
CA VAL A 35 8.20 -11.91 37.01
C VAL A 35 9.10 -11.95 35.77
N LEU A 36 9.67 -10.80 35.44
CA LEU A 36 10.68 -10.69 34.40
C LEU A 36 12.04 -11.16 34.96
N ASP A 37 12.73 -11.99 34.19
CA ASP A 37 14.12 -12.35 34.46
C ASP A 37 15.09 -11.24 34.00
N ALA A 38 16.39 -11.46 34.21
CA ALA A 38 17.44 -10.51 33.83
C ALA A 38 17.58 -10.29 32.32
N PHE A 39 16.96 -11.14 31.49
CA PHE A 39 16.93 -11.05 30.04
C PHE A 39 15.61 -10.47 29.51
N GLY A 40 14.68 -10.11 30.41
CA GLY A 40 13.38 -9.57 30.04
C GLY A 40 12.35 -10.61 29.62
N ALA A 41 12.58 -11.90 29.91
CA ALA A 41 11.59 -12.94 29.68
C ALA A 41 10.65 -13.08 30.88
N LEU A 42 9.35 -13.18 30.62
CA LEU A 42 8.30 -13.25 31.65
C LEU A 42 8.06 -14.70 32.08
N GLN A 43 8.46 -15.04 33.30
CA GLN A 43 8.40 -16.38 33.87
C GLN A 43 7.44 -16.45 35.05
N ASP A 44 7.00 -17.66 35.44
CA ASP A 44 6.24 -17.83 36.67
C ASP A 44 7.08 -17.48 37.90
N ALA A 45 6.47 -16.80 38.86
CA ALA A 45 7.15 -16.30 40.05
C ALA A 45 7.56 -17.39 41.04
N GLY A 46 6.94 -18.58 40.97
CA GLY A 46 7.20 -19.67 41.91
C GLY A 46 6.87 -19.27 43.35
N ASP A 47 7.73 -19.65 44.31
CA ASP A 47 7.53 -19.43 45.74
C ASP A 47 8.12 -18.10 46.25
N LEU A 48 8.03 -17.02 45.45
CA LEU A 48 8.50 -15.71 45.90
C LEU A 48 7.68 -15.21 47.10
N PRO A 49 8.34 -14.59 48.10
CA PRO A 49 7.63 -14.08 49.26
C PRO A 49 6.66 -12.96 48.87
N GLY A 50 5.55 -12.87 49.61
CA GLY A 50 4.61 -11.76 49.46
C GLY A 50 5.26 -10.41 49.74
N ILE A 51 4.89 -9.40 48.97
CA ILE A 51 5.41 -8.05 49.04
C ILE A 51 4.35 -7.12 49.64
N ALA A 52 4.76 -6.27 50.57
CA ALA A 52 3.88 -5.25 51.13
C ALA A 52 3.41 -4.27 50.05
N GLY A 53 2.13 -3.89 50.06
CA GLY A 53 1.56 -3.02 49.04
C GLY A 53 2.24 -1.64 48.99
N GLU A 54 2.75 -1.13 50.11
CA GLU A 54 3.54 0.12 50.16
C GLU A 54 4.84 0.01 49.36
N ARG A 55 5.48 -1.17 49.40
CA ARG A 55 6.71 -1.45 48.65
C ARG A 55 6.43 -1.52 47.15
N LEU A 56 5.27 -2.05 46.77
CA LEU A 56 4.78 -2.12 45.40
C LEU A 56 4.36 -0.73 44.88
N ALA A 57 3.72 0.09 45.73
CA ALA A 57 3.30 1.47 45.45
C ALA A 57 4.48 2.43 45.21
N ALA A 58 5.63 2.15 45.82
CA ALA A 58 6.87 2.88 45.54
C ALA A 58 7.34 2.68 44.08
N GLY A 59 6.95 1.57 43.43
CA GLY A 59 7.13 1.37 41.99
C GLY A 59 8.58 1.28 41.52
N GLN A 60 9.52 1.02 42.43
CA GLN A 60 10.96 0.94 42.14
C GLN A 60 11.43 -0.52 42.13
N PRO A 61 11.69 -1.11 40.95
CA PRO A 61 12.19 -2.47 40.84
C PRO A 61 13.54 -2.66 41.55
N ALA A 62 13.70 -3.80 42.21
CA ALA A 62 14.93 -4.21 42.89
C ALA A 62 14.99 -5.75 42.99
N ALA A 63 16.07 -6.29 43.56
CA ALA A 63 16.24 -7.75 43.67
C ALA A 63 15.12 -8.44 44.48
N ASP A 64 14.57 -7.72 45.46
CA ASP A 64 13.46 -8.11 46.33
C ASP A 64 12.08 -7.73 45.77
N LEU A 65 12.01 -6.90 44.72
CA LEU A 65 10.78 -6.51 44.04
C LEU A 65 11.02 -6.51 42.52
N ARG A 66 10.81 -7.66 41.89
CA ARG A 66 11.08 -7.84 40.46
C ARG A 66 9.94 -7.27 39.61
N PRO A 67 10.22 -6.68 38.44
CA PRO A 67 9.17 -6.31 37.49
C PRO A 67 8.32 -7.52 37.13
N GLY A 68 7.00 -7.34 36.98
CA GLY A 68 6.09 -8.47 36.84
C GLY A 68 4.63 -8.15 37.15
N ILE A 69 3.83 -9.20 37.27
CA ILE A 69 2.41 -9.16 37.62
C ILE A 69 2.26 -9.68 39.05
N TYR A 70 1.60 -8.88 39.87
CA TYR A 70 1.33 -9.14 41.28
C TYR A 70 -0.17 -9.23 41.52
N ALA A 71 -0.59 -10.14 42.38
CA ALA A 71 -1.99 -10.34 42.74
C ALA A 71 -2.22 -10.28 44.26
N SER A 72 -3.38 -9.76 44.66
CA SER A 72 -3.87 -9.75 46.04
C SER A 72 -5.39 -9.95 46.03
N GLY A 73 -5.84 -11.18 46.27
CA GLY A 73 -7.25 -11.55 46.06
C GLY A 73 -7.61 -11.47 44.58
N ASP A 74 -8.71 -10.79 44.25
CA ASP A 74 -9.16 -10.58 42.86
C ASP A 74 -8.48 -9.38 42.17
N ARG A 75 -7.58 -8.67 42.85
CA ARG A 75 -6.87 -7.51 42.30
C ARG A 75 -5.54 -7.94 41.69
N THR A 76 -5.22 -7.39 40.52
CA THR A 76 -3.93 -7.56 39.85
C THR A 76 -3.27 -6.20 39.60
N LEU A 77 -1.94 -6.14 39.72
CA LEU A 77 -1.14 -4.95 39.48
C LEU A 77 0.13 -5.32 38.71
N ALA A 78 0.43 -4.55 37.67
CA ALA A 78 1.66 -4.70 36.91
C ALA A 78 2.73 -3.73 37.44
N LEU A 79 3.89 -4.26 37.79
CA LEU A 79 5.10 -3.49 38.04
C LEU A 79 5.98 -3.50 36.79
N ASN A 80 6.07 -2.36 36.12
CA ASN A 80 6.89 -2.20 34.93
C ASN A 80 8.39 -2.15 35.28
N ALA A 81 9.24 -2.68 34.39
CA ALA A 81 10.70 -2.63 34.57
C ALA A 81 11.28 -1.22 34.44
N VAL A 82 10.56 -0.34 33.75
CA VAL A 82 10.90 1.07 33.52
C VAL A 82 9.69 1.95 33.80
N GLY A 83 9.94 3.17 34.26
CA GLY A 83 8.91 4.19 34.45
C GLY A 83 8.32 4.66 33.11
N THR A 84 7.11 5.21 33.15
CA THR A 84 6.41 5.77 31.98
C THR A 84 7.07 7.03 31.43
N ASP A 85 7.92 7.68 32.24
CA ASP A 85 8.74 8.84 31.93
C ASP A 85 10.11 8.47 31.33
N ARG A 86 10.40 7.17 31.16
CA ARG A 86 11.69 6.73 30.63
C ARG A 86 11.83 7.08 29.15
N VAL A 87 12.69 8.05 28.86
CA VAL A 87 13.15 8.34 27.50
C VAL A 87 14.23 7.32 27.10
N PHE A 88 13.96 6.54 26.06
CA PHE A 88 14.94 5.65 25.45
C PHE A 88 15.79 6.44 24.46
N ALA A 89 17.09 6.54 24.73
CA ALA A 89 18.05 7.08 23.77
C ALA A 89 18.56 5.95 22.85
N PRO A 90 18.84 6.24 21.57
CA PRO A 90 19.52 5.29 20.69
C PRO A 90 20.84 4.82 21.31
N ALA A 91 21.13 3.54 21.22
CA ALA A 91 22.42 3.01 21.65
C ALA A 91 23.53 3.55 20.73
N LEU A 92 24.51 4.24 21.31
CA LEU A 92 25.71 4.67 20.60
C LEU A 92 26.75 3.56 20.66
N TRP A 93 26.86 2.79 19.59
CA TRP A 93 27.86 1.72 19.49
C TRP A 93 29.23 2.30 19.13
N PRO A 94 30.32 1.83 19.76
CA PRO A 94 31.68 2.18 19.33
C PRO A 94 31.89 1.77 17.87
N GLY A 95 32.62 2.58 17.09
CA GLY A 95 32.77 2.36 15.63
C GLY A 95 33.45 1.05 15.19
N GLY A 96 33.95 0.24 16.12
CA GLY A 96 34.49 -1.10 15.88
C GLY A 96 33.53 -2.25 16.20
N VAL A 97 32.29 -1.95 16.65
CA VAL A 97 31.29 -2.97 16.95
C VAL A 97 30.42 -3.19 15.71
N PRO A 98 30.51 -4.36 15.05
CA PRO A 98 29.55 -4.71 14.02
C PRO A 98 28.17 -4.86 14.66
N VAL A 99 27.25 -3.99 14.26
CA VAL A 99 25.85 -4.05 14.69
C VAL A 99 25.13 -4.97 13.71
N GLU A 100 24.96 -6.23 14.09
CA GLU A 100 24.13 -7.17 13.35
C GLU A 100 22.68 -7.03 13.83
N GLY A 101 21.80 -6.57 12.93
CA GLY A 101 20.37 -6.54 13.18
C GLY A 101 19.75 -7.93 13.04
N LEU A 102 18.48 -8.07 13.45
CA LEU A 102 17.65 -9.23 13.13
C LEU A 102 17.25 -9.17 11.63
N ALA A 103 18.23 -9.22 10.74
CA ALA A 103 17.98 -9.42 9.32
C ALA A 103 17.98 -10.93 9.10
N ASP A 104 16.82 -11.49 8.78
CA ASP A 104 16.76 -12.85 8.26
C ASP A 104 17.71 -12.93 7.06
N ALA A 105 18.65 -13.87 7.09
CA ALA A 105 19.59 -14.04 5.99
C ALA A 105 18.77 -14.31 4.72
N VAL A 106 18.83 -13.38 3.76
CA VAL A 106 18.09 -13.46 2.51
C VAL A 106 18.40 -14.79 1.81
N GLU A 107 17.46 -15.73 1.87
CA GLU A 107 17.60 -17.02 1.24
C GLU A 107 17.53 -16.83 -0.28
N ARG A 108 18.63 -17.16 -0.98
CA ARG A 108 18.63 -17.13 -2.45
C ARG A 108 18.10 -18.46 -2.98
N PRO A 109 16.99 -18.49 -3.74
CA PRO A 109 16.43 -19.72 -4.30
C PRO A 109 17.29 -20.25 -5.44
N ILE A 110 18.40 -20.93 -5.12
CA ILE A 110 19.34 -21.51 -6.09
C ILE A 110 18.89 -22.88 -6.63
N THR A 111 17.80 -23.45 -6.11
CA THR A 111 17.25 -24.75 -6.51
C THR A 111 16.97 -24.82 -8.02
N GLY A 112 16.45 -23.73 -8.61
CA GLY A 112 16.18 -23.67 -10.04
C GLY A 112 17.45 -23.83 -10.90
N TRP A 113 18.55 -23.21 -10.49
CA TRP A 113 19.85 -23.33 -11.17
C TRP A 113 20.41 -24.75 -11.09
N PHE A 114 20.31 -25.40 -9.94
CA PHE A 114 20.73 -26.79 -9.79
C PHE A 114 19.87 -27.77 -10.60
N LEU A 115 18.55 -27.56 -10.65
CA LEU A 115 17.65 -28.37 -11.48
C LEU A 115 17.93 -28.19 -12.98
N ALA A 116 18.17 -26.96 -13.42
CA ALA A 116 18.54 -26.67 -14.81
C ALA A 116 19.87 -27.33 -15.19
N ALA A 117 20.89 -27.23 -14.32
CA ALA A 117 22.18 -27.89 -14.52
C ALA A 117 22.03 -29.42 -14.56
N ALA A 118 21.23 -30.02 -13.67
CA ALA A 118 20.96 -31.45 -13.65
C ALA A 118 20.27 -31.92 -14.94
N LEU A 119 19.28 -31.17 -15.43
CA LEU A 119 18.59 -31.49 -16.69
C LEU A 119 19.53 -31.39 -17.90
N ALA A 120 20.40 -30.38 -17.92
CA ALA A 120 21.40 -30.21 -18.98
C ALA A 120 22.41 -31.36 -19.00
N LEU A 121 22.89 -31.79 -17.83
CA LEU A 121 23.79 -32.95 -17.70
C LEU A 121 23.11 -34.25 -18.14
N LEU A 122 21.85 -34.47 -17.76
CA LEU A 122 21.08 -35.63 -18.20
C LEU A 122 20.91 -35.64 -19.72
N LEU A 123 20.61 -34.49 -20.32
CA LEU A 123 20.47 -34.37 -21.77
C LEU A 123 21.80 -34.65 -22.48
N ALA A 124 22.90 -34.13 -21.94
CA ALA A 124 24.24 -34.41 -22.46
C ALA A 124 24.58 -35.91 -22.40
N ASP A 125 24.24 -36.60 -21.31
CA ASP A 125 24.43 -38.05 -21.16
C ASP A 125 23.60 -38.85 -22.17
N VAL A 126 22.33 -38.50 -22.36
CA VAL A 126 21.46 -39.12 -23.38
C VAL A 126 22.05 -38.94 -24.79
N LEU A 127 22.55 -37.75 -25.11
CA LEU A 127 23.20 -37.49 -26.41
C LEU A 127 24.48 -38.30 -26.58
N ALA A 128 25.32 -38.40 -25.55
CA ALA A 128 26.53 -39.21 -25.56
C ALA A 128 26.21 -40.70 -25.76
N ALA A 129 25.21 -41.23 -25.05
CA ALA A 129 24.75 -42.62 -25.20
C ALA A 129 24.20 -42.91 -26.61
N LEU A 130 23.46 -41.96 -27.20
CA LEU A 130 22.96 -42.06 -28.57
C LEU A 130 24.08 -41.99 -29.61
N ALA A 131 25.15 -41.22 -29.36
CA ALA A 131 26.33 -41.14 -30.21
C ALA A 131 27.10 -42.46 -30.22
N LEU A 132 27.40 -42.98 -29.03
CA LEU A 132 28.14 -44.23 -28.85
C LEU A 132 27.38 -45.44 -29.42
N SER A 133 26.04 -45.42 -29.39
CA SER A 133 25.21 -46.45 -29.99
C SER A 133 24.97 -46.28 -31.51
N GLY A 134 25.57 -45.27 -32.14
CA GLY A 134 25.45 -45.02 -33.59
C GLY A 134 24.06 -44.59 -34.05
N ARG A 135 23.19 -44.15 -33.12
CA ARG A 135 21.78 -43.81 -33.41
C ARG A 135 21.55 -42.34 -33.76
N LEU A 136 22.60 -41.52 -33.72
CA LEU A 136 22.61 -40.11 -34.14
C LEU A 136 22.87 -39.96 -35.64
N THR A 137 21.97 -40.50 -36.48
CA THR A 137 22.04 -40.33 -37.95
C THR A 137 20.76 -39.71 -38.50
N GLY A 138 20.89 -38.81 -39.47
CA GLY A 138 19.75 -38.21 -40.17
C GLY A 138 18.85 -37.34 -39.28
N ALA A 139 17.53 -37.50 -39.41
CA ALA A 139 16.52 -36.67 -38.74
C ALA A 139 16.63 -36.65 -37.20
N ARG A 140 17.17 -37.73 -36.59
CA ARG A 140 17.36 -37.82 -35.12
C ARG A 140 18.48 -36.92 -34.60
N ALA A 141 19.49 -36.65 -35.41
CA ALA A 141 20.55 -35.70 -35.07
C ALA A 141 20.04 -34.23 -35.12
N GLY A 142 19.14 -33.93 -36.06
CA GLY A 142 18.47 -32.62 -36.11
C GLY A 142 17.56 -32.38 -34.89
N LEU A 143 16.81 -33.40 -34.46
CA LEU A 143 15.91 -33.29 -33.30
C LEU A 143 16.68 -33.14 -31.97
N ALA A 144 17.83 -33.81 -31.85
CA ALA A 144 18.78 -33.62 -30.75
C ALA A 144 19.35 -32.19 -30.70
N ALA A 145 19.72 -31.63 -31.85
CA ALA A 145 20.20 -30.25 -31.94
C ALA A 145 19.12 -29.21 -31.58
N ILE A 146 17.87 -29.47 -31.97
CA ILE A 146 16.72 -28.61 -31.61
C ILE A 146 16.43 -28.68 -30.11
N LEU A 147 16.46 -29.87 -29.50
CA LEU A 147 16.26 -30.00 -28.04
C LEU A 147 17.38 -29.32 -27.25
N LEU A 148 18.63 -29.45 -27.71
CA LEU A 148 19.76 -28.74 -27.11
C LEU A 148 19.60 -27.21 -27.26
N ALA A 149 19.18 -26.74 -28.43
CA ALA A 149 18.90 -25.32 -28.67
C ALA A 149 17.70 -24.81 -27.85
N ALA A 150 16.70 -25.65 -27.58
CA ALA A 150 15.54 -25.32 -26.74
C ALA A 150 15.90 -25.16 -25.25
N VAL A 151 16.90 -25.90 -24.77
CA VAL A 151 17.45 -25.74 -23.41
C VAL A 151 18.36 -24.50 -23.31
N LEU A 152 19.02 -24.13 -24.42
CA LEU A 152 19.87 -22.94 -24.51
C LEU A 152 19.11 -21.64 -24.84
N LEU A 153 17.84 -21.74 -25.26
CA LEU A 153 16.99 -20.58 -25.45
C LEU A 153 16.76 -19.93 -24.08
N PRO A 154 17.00 -18.62 -23.92
CA PRO A 154 16.72 -17.93 -22.68
C PRO A 154 15.23 -18.12 -22.37
N ILE A 155 14.94 -18.83 -21.28
CA ILE A 155 13.60 -18.87 -20.69
C ILE A 155 13.27 -17.42 -20.38
N PRO A 156 12.11 -16.88 -20.82
CA PRO A 156 11.69 -15.55 -20.40
C PRO A 156 11.75 -15.54 -18.88
N GLN A 157 12.59 -14.66 -18.33
CA GLN A 157 12.82 -14.57 -16.90
C GLN A 157 11.46 -14.60 -16.21
N ALA A 158 11.30 -15.51 -15.24
CA ALA A 158 10.17 -15.46 -14.33
C ALA A 158 10.06 -14.01 -13.84
N ARG A 159 8.86 -13.41 -13.99
CA ARG A 159 8.60 -12.01 -13.68
C ARG A 159 9.21 -11.71 -12.31
N ALA A 160 10.17 -10.78 -12.30
CA ALA A 160 10.88 -10.43 -11.08
C ALA A 160 9.89 -9.71 -10.17
N GLU A 161 9.60 -10.34 -9.03
CA GLU A 161 9.00 -9.70 -7.86
C GLU A 161 9.82 -8.45 -7.50
N MET A 162 9.14 -7.40 -7.02
CA MET A 162 9.79 -6.20 -6.47
C MET A 162 11.00 -6.56 -5.62
N THR A 163 12.12 -5.93 -5.91
CA THR A 163 13.33 -6.05 -5.11
C THR A 163 13.15 -5.34 -3.77
N GLU A 164 13.88 -5.77 -2.74
CA GLU A 164 13.86 -5.12 -1.42
C GLU A 164 14.19 -3.62 -1.51
N ASP A 165 15.15 -3.25 -2.37
CA ASP A 165 15.51 -1.86 -2.63
C ASP A 165 14.35 -1.05 -3.26
N GLU A 166 13.51 -1.66 -4.08
CA GLU A 166 12.31 -1.01 -4.65
C GLU A 166 11.23 -0.83 -3.59
N VAL A 167 11.02 -1.83 -2.73
CA VAL A 167 10.07 -1.75 -1.61
C VAL A 167 10.49 -0.64 -0.63
N ILE A 168 11.77 -0.61 -0.23
CA ILE A 168 12.30 0.42 0.69
C ILE A 168 12.13 1.82 0.08
N ARG A 169 12.41 1.96 -1.22
CA ARG A 169 12.28 3.24 -1.91
C ARG A 169 10.82 3.71 -2.00
N ALA A 170 9.91 2.81 -2.35
CA ALA A 170 8.47 3.10 -2.39
C ALA A 170 7.90 3.42 -1.00
N ALA A 171 8.44 2.84 0.07
CA ALA A 171 8.04 3.15 1.44
C ALA A 171 8.61 4.49 1.96
N GLY A 172 9.79 4.90 1.48
CA GLY A 172 10.49 6.12 1.93
C GLY A 172 10.20 7.37 1.10
N HIS A 173 9.73 7.22 -0.14
CA HIS A 173 9.53 8.30 -1.10
C HIS A 173 8.18 8.17 -1.83
N VAL A 174 7.69 9.28 -2.38
CA VAL A 174 6.48 9.24 -3.22
C VAL A 174 6.84 8.60 -4.57
N VAL A 175 6.29 7.43 -4.85
CA VAL A 175 6.47 6.73 -6.13
C VAL A 175 5.13 6.64 -6.86
N LEU A 176 5.08 7.16 -8.09
CA LEU A 176 3.92 6.97 -8.96
C LEU A 176 4.03 5.62 -9.65
N ALA A 177 3.06 4.74 -9.40
CA ALA A 177 3.08 3.39 -9.91
C ALA A 177 2.04 3.17 -11.01
N TYR A 178 2.37 2.37 -12.01
CA TYR A 178 1.42 1.90 -13.03
C TYR A 178 1.34 0.37 -13.06
N VAL A 179 0.14 -0.16 -13.31
CA VAL A 179 -0.06 -1.60 -13.49
C VAL A 179 0.49 -2.03 -14.85
N ARG A 180 1.40 -3.01 -14.85
CA ARG A 180 1.91 -3.61 -16.08
C ARG A 180 0.82 -4.44 -16.75
N THR A 181 0.53 -4.11 -18.00
CA THR A 181 -0.54 -4.75 -18.78
C THR A 181 -0.06 -5.95 -19.58
N GLY A 182 1.25 -6.03 -19.81
CA GLY A 182 1.86 -6.98 -20.75
C GLY A 182 1.86 -6.48 -22.21
N ASP A 183 1.27 -5.32 -22.48
CA ASP A 183 1.42 -4.60 -23.74
C ASP A 183 2.54 -3.57 -23.59
N ALA A 184 3.65 -3.80 -24.31
CA ALA A 184 4.85 -2.98 -24.22
C ALA A 184 4.63 -1.52 -24.64
N GLU A 185 3.69 -1.25 -25.54
CA GLU A 185 3.38 0.13 -25.93
C GLU A 185 2.63 0.84 -24.80
N VAL A 186 1.60 0.19 -24.23
CA VAL A 186 0.81 0.74 -23.13
C VAL A 186 1.67 0.97 -21.89
N ASP A 187 2.51 0.01 -21.55
CA ASP A 187 3.39 0.08 -20.38
C ASP A 187 4.43 1.21 -20.55
N ARG A 188 5.01 1.37 -21.75
CA ARG A 188 5.93 2.47 -22.07
C ARG A 188 5.26 3.85 -22.00
N VAL A 189 4.03 3.99 -22.50
CA VAL A 189 3.28 5.25 -22.42
C VAL A 189 2.91 5.58 -20.98
N SER A 190 2.54 4.57 -20.20
CA SER A 190 2.22 4.74 -18.77
C SER A 190 3.43 5.23 -17.99
N GLU A 191 4.61 4.62 -18.21
CA GLU A 191 5.86 5.06 -17.60
C GLU A 191 6.23 6.50 -18.00
N ALA A 192 6.21 6.80 -19.30
CA ALA A 192 6.53 8.14 -19.80
C ALA A 192 5.53 9.21 -19.31
N GLY A 193 4.24 8.84 -19.21
CA GLY A 193 3.17 9.68 -18.68
C GLY A 193 3.38 10.00 -17.21
N LEU A 194 3.62 8.99 -16.39
CA LEU A 194 3.90 9.20 -14.97
C LEU A 194 5.21 9.93 -14.74
N ARG A 195 6.22 9.76 -15.61
CA ARG A 195 7.48 10.52 -15.54
C ARG A 195 7.25 12.01 -15.78
N GLY A 196 6.52 12.35 -16.85
CA GLY A 196 6.16 13.75 -17.13
C GLY A 196 5.28 14.36 -16.03
N LEU A 197 4.40 13.56 -15.42
CA LEU A 197 3.62 14.00 -14.26
C LEU A 197 4.51 14.21 -13.03
N SER A 198 5.46 13.31 -12.74
CA SER A 198 6.43 13.45 -11.65
C SER A 198 7.24 14.74 -11.80
N ASP A 199 7.74 15.05 -13.01
CA ASP A 199 8.45 16.30 -13.28
C ASP A 199 7.58 17.52 -12.99
N VAL A 200 6.33 17.52 -13.45
CA VAL A 200 5.39 18.62 -13.19
C VAL A 200 5.11 18.78 -11.70
N ILE A 201 4.94 17.68 -10.96
CA ILE A 201 4.74 17.71 -9.51
C ILE A 201 5.97 18.30 -8.81
N PHE A 202 7.17 17.84 -9.18
CA PHE A 202 8.43 18.35 -8.65
C PHE A 202 8.59 19.86 -8.88
N TYR A 203 8.27 20.36 -10.07
CA TYR A 203 8.42 21.79 -10.39
C TYR A 203 7.35 22.68 -9.78
N ARG A 204 6.16 22.15 -9.45
CA ARG A 204 4.99 22.96 -9.08
C ARG A 204 4.53 22.76 -7.64
N THR A 205 5.07 21.77 -6.94
CA THR A 205 4.69 21.43 -5.56
C THR A 205 5.93 21.23 -4.70
N ALA A 206 5.75 20.96 -3.40
CA ALA A 206 6.83 20.55 -2.51
C ALA A 206 7.05 19.03 -2.46
N VAL A 207 6.29 18.27 -3.25
CA VAL A 207 6.45 16.82 -3.35
C VAL A 207 7.61 16.54 -4.30
N GLU A 208 8.50 15.64 -3.90
CA GLU A 208 9.63 15.18 -4.70
C GLU A 208 9.42 13.70 -5.06
N PRO A 209 8.74 13.40 -6.18
CA PRO A 209 8.49 12.02 -6.57
C PRO A 209 9.76 11.35 -7.09
N ASP A 210 9.91 10.08 -6.79
CA ASP A 210 10.93 9.22 -7.37
C ASP A 210 10.54 8.77 -8.79
N VAL A 211 11.43 8.02 -9.45
CA VAL A 211 11.17 7.46 -10.78
C VAL A 211 9.92 6.57 -10.76
N PRO A 212 9.00 6.70 -11.73
CA PRO A 212 7.81 5.86 -11.78
C PRO A 212 8.12 4.37 -11.86
N MET A 213 7.23 3.56 -11.29
CA MET A 213 7.43 2.12 -11.17
C MET A 213 6.30 1.33 -11.84
N GLY A 214 6.67 0.35 -12.66
CA GLY A 214 5.72 -0.62 -13.22
C GLY A 214 5.53 -1.79 -12.26
N VAL A 215 4.27 -2.09 -11.92
CA VAL A 215 3.89 -3.05 -10.87
C VAL A 215 3.19 -4.28 -11.48
N ASP A 216 3.60 -5.46 -11.02
CA ASP A 216 2.91 -6.73 -11.22
C ASP A 216 2.00 -7.05 -10.03
N LEU A 217 0.69 -7.02 -10.27
CA LEU A 217 -0.33 -7.27 -9.24
C LEU A 217 -0.25 -8.67 -8.61
N GLU A 218 0.37 -9.63 -9.30
CA GLU A 218 0.50 -11.01 -8.83
C GLU A 218 1.61 -11.17 -7.79
N ALA A 219 2.66 -10.33 -7.84
CA ALA A 219 3.87 -10.52 -7.03
C ALA A 219 4.22 -9.28 -6.16
N ASP A 220 4.11 -8.08 -6.71
CA ASP A 220 4.75 -6.88 -6.16
C ASP A 220 3.99 -6.27 -4.98
N GLU A 221 4.66 -5.94 -3.89
CA GLU A 221 4.06 -5.44 -2.63
C GLU A 221 3.32 -4.10 -2.80
N LEU A 222 1.99 -4.13 -2.74
CA LEU A 222 1.15 -2.96 -3.01
C LEU A 222 1.02 -2.02 -1.81
N SER A 223 1.23 -2.50 -0.58
CA SER A 223 0.96 -1.74 0.65
C SER A 223 1.86 -0.53 0.85
N VAL A 224 3.00 -0.47 0.17
CA VAL A 224 3.93 0.67 0.17
C VAL A 224 3.56 1.75 -0.83
N LEU A 225 2.55 1.50 -1.68
CA LEU A 225 2.12 2.43 -2.71
C LEU A 225 0.94 3.27 -2.22
N THR A 226 0.86 4.50 -2.73
CA THR A 226 -0.25 5.42 -2.40
C THR A 226 -1.26 5.51 -3.55
N LEU A 227 -0.77 5.48 -4.80
CA LEU A 227 -1.57 5.57 -6.01
C LEU A 227 -1.12 4.53 -7.04
N LEU A 228 -2.09 3.83 -7.63
CA LEU A 228 -1.90 2.94 -8.77
C LEU A 228 -2.63 3.52 -10.00
N TYR A 229 -1.88 3.86 -11.04
CA TYR A 229 -2.44 4.11 -12.37
C TYR A 229 -2.68 2.78 -13.08
N TRP A 230 -3.92 2.49 -13.46
CA TRP A 230 -4.28 1.24 -14.13
C TRP A 230 -4.82 1.51 -15.53
N PRO A 231 -3.98 1.42 -16.58
CA PRO A 231 -4.44 1.47 -17.96
C PRO A 231 -5.20 0.18 -18.30
N VAL A 232 -6.48 0.31 -18.67
CA VAL A 232 -7.32 -0.83 -19.01
C VAL A 232 -7.17 -1.15 -20.49
N THR A 233 -6.82 -2.40 -20.80
CA THR A 233 -6.74 -2.90 -22.17
C THR A 233 -7.81 -3.96 -22.42
N ALA A 234 -8.42 -3.99 -23.60
CA ALA A 234 -9.47 -4.96 -23.91
C ALA A 234 -9.03 -6.43 -23.70
N THR A 235 -7.77 -6.74 -23.97
CA THR A 235 -7.20 -8.09 -23.94
C THR A 235 -6.42 -8.41 -22.67
N GLY A 236 -6.29 -7.47 -21.72
CA GLY A 236 -5.52 -7.64 -20.48
C GLY A 236 -5.91 -8.90 -19.70
N ALA A 237 -4.95 -9.54 -19.04
CA ALA A 237 -5.23 -10.68 -18.19
C ALA A 237 -6.06 -10.25 -16.97
N MET A 238 -6.97 -11.12 -16.50
CA MET A 238 -7.64 -10.91 -15.22
C MET A 238 -6.67 -11.25 -14.09
N PRO A 239 -6.60 -10.43 -13.01
CA PRO A 239 -5.83 -10.79 -11.83
C PRO A 239 -6.30 -12.11 -11.23
N SER A 240 -5.39 -12.84 -10.59
CA SER A 240 -5.73 -14.04 -9.84
C SER A 240 -6.56 -13.71 -8.59
N PRO A 241 -7.26 -14.69 -8.00
CA PRO A 241 -7.94 -14.49 -6.72
C PRO A 241 -7.01 -13.98 -5.62
N ALA A 242 -5.73 -14.38 -5.63
CA ALA A 242 -4.74 -13.90 -4.67
C ALA A 242 -4.40 -12.42 -4.91
N ALA A 243 -4.22 -12.00 -6.18
CA ALA A 243 -4.00 -10.60 -6.53
C ALA A 243 -5.20 -9.72 -6.13
N TYR A 244 -6.44 -10.20 -6.30
CA TYR A 244 -7.63 -9.49 -5.82
C TYR A 244 -7.67 -9.31 -4.30
N LEU A 245 -7.23 -10.29 -3.51
CA LEU A 245 -7.12 -10.12 -2.06
C LEU A 245 -6.10 -9.03 -1.68
N ARG A 246 -5.01 -8.90 -2.44
CA ARG A 246 -3.99 -7.86 -2.25
C ARG A 246 -4.52 -6.49 -2.64
N LEU A 247 -5.21 -6.38 -3.77
CA LEU A 247 -5.89 -5.16 -4.22
C LEU A 247 -6.94 -4.68 -3.21
N ASN A 248 -7.79 -5.57 -2.70
CA ASN A 248 -8.78 -5.21 -1.69
C ASN A 248 -8.13 -4.84 -0.34
N ARG A 249 -6.96 -5.40 0.00
CA ARG A 249 -6.19 -4.95 1.16
C ARG A 249 -5.62 -3.54 0.93
N TYR A 250 -5.05 -3.30 -0.24
CA TYR A 250 -4.50 -2.00 -0.66
C TYR A 250 -5.56 -0.89 -0.59
N LEU A 251 -6.75 -1.12 -1.14
CA LEU A 251 -7.87 -0.17 -1.07
C LEU A 251 -8.30 0.10 0.39
N ARG A 252 -8.40 -0.95 1.23
CA ARG A 252 -8.76 -0.81 2.65
C ARG A 252 -7.69 -0.10 3.49
N SER A 253 -6.44 -0.12 3.08
CA SER A 253 -5.35 0.62 3.74
C SER A 253 -5.22 2.07 3.25
N GLY A 254 -6.17 2.57 2.44
CA GLY A 254 -6.18 3.95 1.95
C GLY A 254 -5.44 4.16 0.62
N GLY A 255 -5.04 3.08 -0.06
CA GLY A 255 -4.50 3.15 -1.41
C GLY A 255 -5.58 3.53 -2.43
N MET A 256 -5.20 4.29 -3.46
CA MET A 256 -6.11 4.73 -4.53
C MET A 256 -5.77 4.05 -5.86
N ILE A 257 -6.79 3.75 -6.67
CA ILE A 257 -6.61 3.30 -8.07
C ILE A 257 -7.23 4.32 -9.03
N LEU A 258 -6.46 4.76 -10.02
CA LEU A 258 -6.92 5.53 -11.17
C LEU A 258 -7.06 4.59 -12.38
N PHE A 259 -8.27 4.16 -12.69
CA PHE A 259 -8.56 3.37 -13.90
C PHE A 259 -8.71 4.29 -15.11
N ASP A 260 -7.98 3.98 -16.18
CA ASP A 260 -8.03 4.70 -17.44
C ASP A 260 -8.35 3.74 -18.58
N THR A 261 -9.56 3.82 -19.15
CA THR A 261 -10.00 3.00 -20.29
C THR A 261 -9.48 3.50 -21.63
N ARG A 262 -8.97 4.74 -21.69
CA ARG A 262 -8.28 5.33 -22.85
C ARG A 262 -9.09 5.34 -24.17
N ASP A 263 -10.40 5.19 -24.06
CA ASP A 263 -11.33 4.91 -25.16
C ASP A 263 -12.33 6.05 -25.40
N ALA A 264 -12.11 7.22 -24.77
CA ALA A 264 -12.99 8.37 -24.84
C ALA A 264 -13.26 8.88 -26.26
N ASP A 265 -12.36 8.65 -27.22
CA ASP A 265 -12.53 9.01 -28.63
C ASP A 265 -13.58 8.16 -29.35
N ILE A 266 -13.87 6.96 -28.83
CA ILE A 266 -14.82 6.00 -29.42
C ILE A 266 -16.04 5.79 -28.50
N ALA A 267 -15.91 5.99 -27.19
CA ALA A 267 -16.96 5.77 -26.19
C ALA A 267 -18.18 6.71 -26.37
N GLY A 268 -18.00 7.89 -26.96
CA GLY A 268 -19.07 8.86 -27.20
C GLY A 268 -20.20 8.40 -28.13
N PHE A 269 -20.08 7.23 -28.77
CA PHE A 269 -21.06 6.68 -29.73
C PHE A 269 -22.09 5.71 -29.13
N GLY A 270 -22.24 5.66 -27.80
CA GLY A 270 -23.36 4.97 -27.12
C GLY A 270 -23.27 3.45 -27.04
N ASN A 271 -22.11 2.86 -27.37
CA ASN A 271 -21.83 1.44 -27.21
C ASN A 271 -20.80 1.20 -26.09
N ALA A 272 -20.99 0.13 -25.33
CA ALA A 272 -19.97 -0.34 -24.39
C ALA A 272 -18.70 -0.74 -25.17
N THR A 273 -17.64 0.04 -24.99
CA THR A 273 -16.32 -0.23 -25.57
C THR A 273 -15.77 -1.56 -25.05
N PRO A 274 -14.87 -2.22 -25.79
CA PRO A 274 -14.15 -3.39 -25.29
C PRO A 274 -13.43 -3.12 -23.95
N GLU A 275 -12.82 -1.95 -23.80
CA GLU A 275 -12.10 -1.48 -22.61
C GLU A 275 -13.07 -1.22 -21.44
N GLY A 276 -14.20 -0.57 -21.68
CA GLY A 276 -15.24 -0.37 -20.67
C GLY A 276 -15.84 -1.69 -20.17
N ARG A 277 -16.06 -2.68 -21.06
CA ARG A 277 -16.48 -4.03 -20.65
C ARG A 277 -15.40 -4.74 -19.84
N ARG A 278 -14.12 -4.57 -20.20
CA ARG A 278 -13.01 -5.11 -19.42
C ARG A 278 -12.95 -4.46 -18.03
N LEU A 279 -13.11 -3.15 -17.93
CA LEU A 279 -13.14 -2.44 -16.66
C LEU A 279 -14.26 -2.99 -15.75
N GLN A 280 -15.46 -3.19 -16.29
CA GLN A 280 -16.56 -3.80 -15.51
C GLN A 280 -16.18 -5.19 -14.97
N ALA A 281 -15.51 -6.01 -15.78
CA ALA A 281 -15.03 -7.32 -15.33
C ALA A 281 -13.92 -7.20 -14.28
N LEU A 282 -13.00 -6.23 -14.42
CA LEU A 282 -11.91 -5.97 -13.48
C LEU A 282 -12.43 -5.45 -12.13
N ALA A 283 -13.43 -4.57 -12.16
CA ALA A 283 -14.01 -3.93 -11.00
C ALA A 283 -14.97 -4.84 -10.21
N ALA A 284 -15.61 -5.82 -10.86
CA ALA A 284 -16.62 -6.67 -10.21
C ALA A 284 -16.14 -7.42 -8.95
N PRO A 285 -14.89 -7.94 -8.86
CA PRO A 285 -14.36 -8.58 -7.65
C PRO A 285 -13.74 -7.60 -6.64
N LEU A 286 -13.62 -6.31 -6.97
CA LEU A 286 -13.05 -5.31 -6.08
C LEU A 286 -14.10 -4.79 -5.10
N GLU A 287 -13.68 -4.57 -3.85
CA GLU A 287 -14.50 -3.98 -2.79
C GLU A 287 -14.57 -2.45 -2.97
N ILE A 288 -15.21 -1.98 -4.04
CA ILE A 288 -15.36 -0.56 -4.37
C ILE A 288 -16.73 -0.06 -3.89
N PRO A 289 -16.80 1.13 -3.27
CA PRO A 289 -18.08 1.75 -2.91
C PRO A 289 -18.92 2.10 -4.14
N PRO A 290 -20.22 2.45 -3.97
CA PRO A 290 -21.03 2.97 -5.07
C PRO A 290 -20.35 4.14 -5.77
N LEU A 291 -20.56 4.27 -7.08
CA LEU A 291 -19.89 5.29 -7.90
C LEU A 291 -20.89 6.33 -8.40
N GLU A 292 -20.44 7.59 -8.48
CA GLU A 292 -21.16 8.67 -9.16
C GLU A 292 -20.21 9.49 -10.05
N PRO A 293 -20.72 10.21 -11.08
CA PRO A 293 -19.90 11.16 -11.82
C PRO A 293 -19.40 12.25 -10.89
N VAL A 294 -18.12 12.65 -11.01
CA VAL A 294 -17.49 13.62 -10.11
C VAL A 294 -18.38 14.86 -9.92
N PRO A 295 -18.90 15.08 -8.70
CA PRO A 295 -19.69 16.27 -8.41
C PRO A 295 -18.86 17.56 -8.55
N ALA A 296 -19.51 18.69 -8.88
CA ALA A 296 -18.82 19.97 -9.01
C ALA A 296 -18.15 20.44 -7.70
N ASP A 297 -18.69 20.02 -6.55
CA ASP A 297 -18.18 20.31 -5.21
C ASP A 297 -17.17 19.29 -4.67
N HIS A 298 -16.85 18.24 -5.43
CA HIS A 298 -15.92 17.19 -5.05
C HIS A 298 -14.50 17.73 -4.78
N VAL A 299 -13.78 17.18 -3.81
CA VAL A 299 -12.45 17.67 -3.40
C VAL A 299 -11.44 17.65 -4.57
N LEU A 300 -11.52 16.67 -5.47
CA LEU A 300 -10.67 16.61 -6.68
C LEU A 300 -10.75 17.85 -7.58
N THR A 301 -11.83 18.64 -7.56
CA THR A 301 -11.90 19.89 -8.34
C THR A 301 -11.01 20.99 -7.76
N ARG A 302 -10.46 20.79 -6.56
CA ARG A 302 -9.79 21.83 -5.76
C ARG A 302 -8.70 21.30 -4.83
N ALA A 303 -8.21 20.08 -5.05
CA ALA A 303 -7.18 19.47 -4.21
C ALA A 303 -5.88 20.28 -4.24
N PHE A 304 -5.52 20.85 -5.40
CA PHE A 304 -4.39 21.80 -5.55
C PHE A 304 -4.74 22.95 -6.48
N TYR A 305 -5.11 22.64 -7.72
CA TYR A 305 -5.67 23.55 -8.70
C TYR A 305 -7.20 23.57 -8.65
N LEU A 306 -7.80 24.70 -9.02
CA LEU A 306 -9.23 24.79 -9.29
C LEU A 306 -9.51 24.33 -10.73
N LEU A 307 -10.31 23.26 -10.87
CA LEU A 307 -10.65 22.61 -12.11
C LEU A 307 -12.17 22.52 -12.28
N GLN A 308 -12.62 22.61 -13.53
CA GLN A 308 -14.03 22.43 -13.91
C GLN A 308 -14.25 21.10 -14.64
N ASP A 309 -13.21 20.60 -15.29
CA ASP A 309 -13.18 19.39 -16.07
C ASP A 309 -11.85 18.65 -15.86
N PHE A 310 -11.81 17.39 -16.30
CA PHE A 310 -10.68 16.47 -16.07
C PHE A 310 -10.16 15.87 -17.38
N PRO A 311 -9.79 16.70 -18.38
CA PRO A 311 -9.33 16.21 -19.67
C PRO A 311 -8.02 15.44 -19.54
N GLY A 312 -7.82 14.50 -20.47
CA GLY A 312 -6.54 13.88 -20.77
C GLY A 312 -6.19 14.20 -22.21
N ARG A 313 -5.76 13.19 -22.98
CA ARG A 313 -5.62 13.34 -24.43
C ARG A 313 -6.97 13.59 -25.09
N PHE A 314 -8.01 12.98 -24.53
CA PHE A 314 -9.41 13.19 -24.88
C PHE A 314 -10.15 13.94 -23.78
N SER A 315 -11.32 14.46 -24.11
CA SER A 315 -12.20 15.20 -23.20
C SER A 315 -13.66 14.89 -23.52
N GLY A 316 -14.55 15.08 -22.54
CA GLY A 316 -16.00 14.92 -22.71
C GLY A 316 -16.63 13.87 -21.79
N PRO A 317 -16.15 12.62 -21.76
CA PRO A 317 -16.73 11.60 -20.90
C PRO A 317 -16.65 11.97 -19.42
N PRO A 318 -17.68 11.62 -18.62
CA PRO A 318 -17.65 11.85 -17.19
C PRO A 318 -16.56 11.01 -16.53
N VAL A 319 -15.86 11.62 -15.58
CA VAL A 319 -15.01 10.90 -14.62
C VAL A 319 -15.89 10.47 -13.46
N TRP A 320 -15.65 9.27 -12.94
CA TRP A 320 -16.42 8.68 -11.84
C TRP A 320 -15.55 8.51 -10.59
N VAL A 321 -16.15 8.69 -9.43
CA VAL A 321 -15.55 8.57 -8.09
C VAL A 321 -16.54 7.89 -7.16
N GLU A 322 -16.11 7.60 -5.93
CA GLU A 322 -17.03 7.19 -4.85
C GLU A 322 -18.19 8.17 -4.71
N ALA A 323 -19.39 7.62 -4.60
CA ALA A 323 -20.60 8.38 -4.37
C ALA A 323 -20.68 8.85 -2.92
N ALA A 324 -21.08 10.10 -2.73
CA ALA A 324 -21.37 10.66 -1.43
C ALA A 324 -22.46 9.83 -0.68
N PRO A 325 -22.37 9.71 0.65
CA PRO A 325 -23.44 9.13 1.46
C PRO A 325 -24.79 9.83 1.18
N PRO A 326 -25.91 9.11 1.15
CA PRO A 326 -27.22 9.67 0.83
C PRO A 326 -27.73 10.72 1.84
N ASP A 327 -27.15 10.77 3.03
CA ASP A 327 -27.39 11.73 4.11
C ASP A 327 -26.43 12.93 4.10
N ALA A 328 -25.53 13.02 3.11
CA ALA A 328 -24.64 14.17 2.94
C ALA A 328 -25.41 15.41 2.45
N GLU A 329 -25.84 16.25 3.39
CA GLU A 329 -26.53 17.50 3.09
C GLU A 329 -25.55 18.67 2.90
N GLN A 330 -25.90 19.59 2.01
CA GLN A 330 -25.27 20.89 1.90
C GLN A 330 -25.79 21.79 3.04
N ALA A 331 -24.95 22.06 4.04
CA ALA A 331 -25.31 22.97 5.12
C ALA A 331 -25.64 24.37 4.57
N GLU A 332 -26.71 24.99 5.07
CA GLU A 332 -27.18 26.30 4.61
C GLU A 332 -26.08 27.37 4.76
N GLY A 333 -25.71 28.03 3.66
CA GLY A 333 -24.63 29.02 3.62
C GLY A 333 -23.23 28.48 3.30
N MET A 334 -23.05 27.15 3.20
CA MET A 334 -21.79 26.55 2.76
C MET A 334 -21.86 26.20 1.26
N PRO A 335 -20.83 26.51 0.45
CA PRO A 335 -20.89 26.26 -0.99
C PRO A 335 -20.80 24.77 -1.36
N PHE A 336 -20.63 23.87 -0.39
CA PHE A 336 -20.23 22.47 -0.58
C PHE A 336 -20.90 21.58 0.47
N ARG A 337 -21.17 20.31 0.13
CA ARG A 337 -21.66 19.31 1.10
C ARG A 337 -20.62 19.05 2.19
N ASN A 338 -21.07 18.81 3.43
CA ASN A 338 -20.15 18.40 4.50
C ASN A 338 -19.89 16.89 4.39
N LEU A 339 -18.92 16.55 3.55
CA LEU A 339 -18.46 15.17 3.38
C LEU A 339 -17.28 14.97 4.34
N ASN A 340 -17.50 14.19 5.40
CA ASN A 340 -16.43 13.66 6.25
C ASN A 340 -15.78 12.44 5.57
N ASP A 341 -15.58 12.50 4.25
CA ASP A 341 -15.14 11.37 3.45
C ASP A 341 -13.62 11.35 3.35
N GLY A 342 -13.08 10.14 3.46
CA GLY A 342 -11.66 9.91 3.26
C GLY A 342 -11.24 10.19 1.82
N VAL A 343 -9.99 9.84 1.52
CA VAL A 343 -9.51 9.78 0.14
C VAL A 343 -10.40 8.81 -0.66
N THR A 344 -11.05 9.30 -1.73
CA THR A 344 -11.79 8.42 -2.66
C THR A 344 -10.87 7.26 -3.13
N PRO A 345 -11.25 5.99 -2.93
CA PRO A 345 -10.37 4.86 -3.19
C PRO A 345 -10.19 4.58 -4.69
N VAL A 346 -11.12 5.07 -5.53
CA VAL A 346 -11.13 4.80 -6.96
C VAL A 346 -11.53 6.04 -7.76
N ILE A 347 -10.80 6.30 -8.84
CA ILE A 347 -11.15 7.26 -9.89
C ILE A 347 -11.21 6.49 -11.22
N ILE A 348 -12.27 6.68 -12.00
CA ILE A 348 -12.47 6.00 -13.28
C ILE A 348 -12.71 7.03 -14.40
N GLY A 349 -12.00 6.90 -15.51
CA GLY A 349 -12.32 7.60 -16.75
C GLY A 349 -11.68 6.95 -17.97
N GLY A 350 -11.85 7.57 -19.13
CA GLY A 350 -11.32 7.07 -20.41
C GLY A 350 -10.49 8.08 -21.18
N ASN A 351 -10.01 9.13 -20.51
CA ASN A 351 -9.48 10.32 -21.17
C ASN A 351 -8.03 10.15 -21.67
N ASP A 352 -7.41 8.97 -21.49
CA ASP A 352 -6.02 8.67 -21.91
C ASP A 352 -5.05 9.69 -21.33
N TRP A 353 -5.01 9.75 -19.98
CA TRP A 353 -4.24 10.75 -19.24
C TRP A 353 -2.74 10.53 -19.37
N ALA A 354 -2.27 9.27 -19.31
CA ALA A 354 -0.86 8.96 -19.47
C ALA A 354 -0.31 9.50 -20.80
N ALA A 355 -1.06 9.39 -21.90
CA ALA A 355 -0.63 9.95 -23.19
C ALA A 355 -0.56 11.49 -23.18
N ALA A 356 -1.44 12.17 -22.45
CA ALA A 356 -1.36 13.63 -22.31
C ALA A 356 -0.16 14.09 -21.49
N TRP A 357 0.22 13.30 -20.49
CA TRP A 357 1.37 13.56 -19.62
C TRP A 357 2.70 13.07 -20.19
N ALA A 358 2.68 12.17 -21.18
CA ALA A 358 3.86 11.49 -21.68
C ALA A 358 4.85 12.44 -22.34
N VAL A 359 6.08 12.40 -21.85
CA VAL A 359 7.23 13.15 -22.38
C VAL A 359 8.36 12.19 -22.77
N ASP A 360 9.17 12.61 -23.75
CA ASP A 360 10.41 11.91 -24.11
C ASP A 360 11.57 12.30 -23.17
N ASP A 361 12.75 11.73 -23.39
CA ASP A 361 13.96 11.99 -22.59
C ASP A 361 14.41 13.47 -22.65
N SER A 362 13.93 14.23 -23.63
CA SER A 362 14.19 15.67 -23.78
C SER A 362 13.10 16.55 -23.16
N GLY A 363 12.09 15.95 -22.52
CA GLY A 363 10.95 16.64 -21.92
C GLY A 363 9.88 17.08 -22.92
N TRP A 364 9.96 16.66 -24.19
CA TRP A 364 8.97 17.02 -25.20
C TRP A 364 7.75 16.09 -25.16
N PRO A 365 6.52 16.62 -25.31
CA PRO A 365 5.33 15.78 -25.34
C PRO A 365 5.36 14.73 -26.45
N MET A 366 5.08 13.47 -26.11
CA MET A 366 5.11 12.34 -27.06
C MET A 366 3.86 12.25 -27.95
N TYR A 367 2.71 12.70 -27.44
CA TYR A 367 1.42 12.57 -28.13
C TYR A 367 0.74 13.93 -28.31
N PRO A 368 0.07 14.16 -29.46
CA PRO A 368 -0.73 15.36 -29.64
C PRO A 368 -1.96 15.33 -28.74
N VAL A 369 -2.25 16.46 -28.11
CA VAL A 369 -3.48 16.70 -27.33
C VAL A 369 -4.23 17.82 -28.03
N GLY A 370 -5.44 17.54 -28.51
CA GLY A 370 -6.24 18.52 -29.27
C GLY A 370 -5.51 19.12 -30.48
N ARG A 371 -5.78 20.40 -30.77
CA ARG A 371 -5.14 21.16 -31.86
C ARG A 371 -4.76 22.57 -31.39
N GLY A 372 -3.62 23.07 -31.86
CA GLY A 372 -3.16 24.44 -31.63
C GLY A 372 -3.13 24.85 -30.16
N LEU A 373 -3.37 26.13 -29.89
CA LEU A 373 -3.34 26.69 -28.52
C LEU A 373 -4.36 26.05 -27.57
N SER A 374 -5.53 25.64 -28.07
CA SER A 374 -6.52 24.92 -27.28
C SER A 374 -6.02 23.55 -26.83
N GLY A 375 -5.21 22.88 -27.66
CA GLY A 375 -4.58 21.61 -27.32
C GLY A 375 -3.57 21.73 -26.19
N GLU A 376 -2.71 22.76 -26.26
CA GLU A 376 -1.76 23.06 -25.18
C GLU A 376 -2.46 23.41 -23.88
N ARG A 377 -3.56 24.17 -23.94
CA ARG A 377 -4.39 24.44 -22.76
C ARG A 377 -4.99 23.15 -22.19
N GLN A 378 -5.48 22.26 -23.03
CA GLN A 378 -6.02 20.98 -22.58
C GLN A 378 -4.95 20.12 -21.91
N ARG A 379 -3.74 20.05 -22.48
CA ARG A 379 -2.60 19.35 -21.86
C ARG A 379 -2.24 19.94 -20.50
N GLU A 380 -2.19 21.26 -20.40
CA GLU A 380 -1.96 21.95 -19.13
C GLU A 380 -3.02 21.60 -18.08
N ILE A 381 -4.31 21.53 -18.47
CA ILE A 381 -5.39 21.10 -17.55
C ILE A 381 -5.22 19.62 -17.18
N ALA A 382 -4.81 18.75 -18.12
CA ALA A 382 -4.53 17.35 -17.83
C ALA A 382 -3.42 17.22 -16.78
N TYR A 383 -2.33 17.99 -16.89
CA TYR A 383 -1.29 18.02 -15.86
C TYR A 383 -1.82 18.47 -14.51
N ARG A 384 -2.66 19.51 -14.48
CA ARG A 384 -3.28 19.99 -13.22
C ARG A 384 -4.20 18.94 -12.61
N PHE A 385 -4.91 18.17 -13.42
CA PHE A 385 -5.70 17.04 -12.94
C PHE A 385 -4.80 15.98 -12.28
N GLY A 386 -3.71 15.58 -12.94
CA GLY A 386 -2.74 14.66 -12.33
C GLY A 386 -2.19 15.16 -11.00
N VAL A 387 -1.83 16.45 -10.92
CA VAL A 387 -1.39 17.08 -9.66
C VAL A 387 -2.52 17.04 -8.61
N ASN A 388 -3.78 17.32 -8.98
CA ASN A 388 -4.90 17.23 -8.05
C ASN A 388 -5.10 15.81 -7.52
N VAL A 389 -4.99 14.78 -8.37
CA VAL A 389 -5.11 13.37 -7.95
C VAL A 389 -4.02 13.03 -6.92
N VAL A 390 -2.76 13.37 -7.22
CA VAL A 390 -1.63 13.09 -6.33
C VAL A 390 -1.75 13.88 -5.02
N MET A 391 -2.13 15.16 -5.08
CA MET A 391 -2.31 15.95 -3.87
C MET A 391 -3.50 15.46 -3.05
N HIS A 392 -4.59 15.01 -3.68
CA HIS A 392 -5.75 14.44 -3.00
C HIS A 392 -5.37 13.19 -2.21
N VAL A 393 -4.62 12.26 -2.81
CA VAL A 393 -4.21 11.03 -2.13
C VAL A 393 -3.16 11.29 -1.03
N LEU A 394 -2.21 12.22 -1.25
CA LEU A 394 -1.13 12.51 -0.29
C LEU A 394 -1.59 13.37 0.90
N THR A 395 -2.58 14.23 0.71
CA THR A 395 -3.02 15.16 1.78
C THR A 395 -4.20 14.62 2.59
N GLY A 396 -4.85 13.55 2.13
CA GLY A 396 -5.93 12.90 2.86
C GLY A 396 -6.99 13.87 3.36
N ASN A 397 -7.42 13.66 4.61
CA ASN A 397 -8.48 14.42 5.26
C ASN A 397 -8.03 15.81 5.76
N TYR A 398 -6.77 16.21 5.57
CA TYR A 398 -6.23 17.44 6.17
C TYR A 398 -7.02 18.71 5.78
N LYS A 399 -7.62 18.74 4.58
CA LYS A 399 -8.41 19.90 4.12
C LYS A 399 -9.88 19.87 4.56
N SER A 400 -10.49 18.69 4.70
CA SER A 400 -11.83 18.54 5.30
C SER A 400 -11.78 18.76 6.82
N ASP A 401 -10.71 18.32 7.48
CA ASP A 401 -10.52 18.47 8.93
C ASP A 401 -10.33 19.94 9.36
N GLN A 402 -9.64 20.76 8.56
CA GLN A 402 -9.46 22.19 8.88
C GLN A 402 -10.77 22.99 8.94
N VAL A 403 -11.80 22.56 8.20
CA VAL A 403 -13.13 23.21 8.22
C VAL A 403 -13.86 22.93 9.53
N HIS A 404 -13.51 21.84 10.23
CA HIS A 404 -14.13 21.43 11.48
C HIS A 404 -13.47 22.03 12.74
N VAL A 405 -12.25 22.57 12.63
CA VAL A 405 -11.50 23.14 13.76
C VAL A 405 -12.25 24.25 14.50
N PRO A 406 -12.93 25.22 13.83
CA PRO A 406 -13.70 26.24 14.54
C PRO A 406 -14.85 25.66 15.39
N ALA A 407 -15.59 24.67 14.86
CA ALA A 407 -16.70 24.03 15.55
C ALA A 407 -16.25 23.13 16.72
N LEU A 408 -15.06 22.53 16.62
CA LEU A 408 -14.45 21.75 17.71
C LEU A 408 -13.94 22.66 18.83
N LEU A 409 -13.35 23.81 18.51
CA LEU A 409 -12.92 24.81 19.49
C LEU A 409 -14.11 25.43 20.24
N GLU A 410 -15.24 25.62 19.58
CA GLU A 410 -16.47 26.14 20.20
C GLU A 410 -17.10 25.14 21.18
N ARG A 411 -16.96 23.83 20.93
CA ARG A 411 -17.40 22.75 21.84
C ARG A 411 -16.46 22.49 23.01
N LEU A 412 -15.18 22.80 22.88
CA LEU A 412 -14.19 22.70 23.97
C LEU A 412 -14.16 23.96 24.85
N GLY A 413 -14.80 25.05 24.41
CA GLY A 413 -14.95 26.29 25.16
C GLY A 413 -16.25 26.39 25.99
N GLN A 414 -17.08 25.34 26.00
CA GLN A 414 -18.24 25.13 26.89
C GLN A 414 -17.92 24.03 27.89
#